data_AF-A0A5K0XT13-F1
#
_entry.id   AF-A0A5K0XT13-F1
#
_cell.length_a   1.000
_cell.length_b   1.000
_cell.length_c   1.000
_cell.angle_alpha   90.00
_cell.angle_beta   90.00
_cell.angle_gamma   90.00
#
_symmetry.space_group_name_H-M   'P 1'
#
loop_
_entity.id
_entity.type
_entity.pdbx_description
1 polymer ?
#
loop_
_entity_poly.entity_id
_entity_poly.type
_entity_poly.pdbx_seq_one_letter_code
_entity_poly.pdbx_strand_id
1 'polypeptide(L)' 'YLHEVCSPSVIHKNLKSANILLDNDLNPHLSDCGLASLVPSTNHQ' A
#
# COMPACT_ATOMS: atom_id res chain seq x y z
N TYR A 1 8.02 -7.40 3.12
CA TYR A 1 7.64 -7.79 1.75
C TYR A 1 7.64 -6.58 0.82
N LEU A 2 6.76 -5.58 1.03
CA LEU A 2 6.63 -4.43 0.12
C LEU A 2 7.93 -3.66 -0.15
N HIS A 3 8.77 -3.41 0.87
CA HIS A 3 10.01 -2.63 0.68
C HIS A 3 11.19 -3.43 0.12
N GLU A 4 11.33 -4.68 0.54
CA GLU A 4 12.56 -5.48 0.35
C GLU A 4 12.40 -6.64 -0.65
N VAL A 5 11.17 -7.04 -0.95
CA VAL A 5 10.88 -8.22 -1.79
C VAL A 5 10.20 -7.83 -3.10
N CYS A 6 9.35 -6.81 -3.10
CA CYS A 6 8.74 -6.30 -4.34
C CYS A 6 9.77 -5.52 -5.18
N SER A 7 9.70 -5.68 -6.51
CA SER A 7 10.48 -4.90 -7.47
C SER A 7 9.57 -4.33 -8.57
N PRO A 8 9.39 -2.99 -8.65
CA PRO A 8 10.01 -1.99 -7.77
C PRO A 8 9.49 -2.07 -6.33
N SER A 9 10.29 -1.55 -5.40
CA SER A 9 9.91 -1.41 -3.99
C SER A 9 8.62 -0.59 -3.87
N VAL A 10 7.67 -1.05 -3.05
CA VAL A 10 6.35 -0.44 -2.90
C VAL A 10 6.27 0.28 -1.56
N ILE A 11 6.09 1.60 -1.58
CA ILE A 11 5.84 2.39 -0.37
C ILE A 11 4.33 2.53 -0.15
N HIS A 12 3.82 2.07 1.00
CA HIS A 12 2.38 2.05 1.29
C HIS A 12 1.74 3.44 1.42
N LYS A 13 2.48 4.43 1.95
CA LYS A 13 2.09 5.85 2.17
C LYS A 13 0.89 6.12 3.10
N ASN A 14 0.02 5.15 3.38
CA ASN A 14 -1.14 5.31 4.28
C ASN A 14 -1.22 4.17 5.31
N LEU A 15 -0.13 3.94 6.05
CA LEU A 15 -0.08 2.86 7.05
C LEU A 15 -0.71 3.35 8.38
N LYS A 16 -1.89 2.83 8.70
CA LYS A 16 -2.65 3.09 9.94
C LYS A 16 -3.49 1.87 10.31
N SER A 17 -3.92 1.78 11.57
CA SER A 17 -4.71 0.64 12.07
C SER A 17 -5.98 0.38 11.26
N ALA A 18 -6.68 1.44 10.84
CA ALA A 18 -7.88 1.34 10.01
C ALA A 18 -7.63 0.67 8.64
N ASN A 19 -6.38 0.56 8.21
CA ASN A 19 -6.00 -0.05 6.93
C ASN A 19 -5.36 -1.44 7.10
N ILE A 20 -5.30 -1.96 8.33
CA ILE A 20 -4.94 -3.34 8.63
C ILE A 20 -6.25 -4.07 8.91
N LEU A 21 -6.74 -4.81 7.92
CA LEU A 21 -7.95 -5.60 8.02
C LEU A 21 -7.64 -6.95 8.64
N LEU A 22 -8.65 -7.57 9.26
CA LEU A 22 -8.55 -8.93 9.78
C LEU A 22 -9.46 -9.84 8.96
N ASP A 23 -8.98 -11.03 8.62
CA ASP A 23 -9.83 -12.09 8.08
C ASP A 23 -10.57 -12.84 9.20
N ASN A 24 -11.33 -13.88 8.84
CA ASN A 24 -12.12 -14.68 9.78
C ASN A 24 -11.26 -15.39 10.84
N ASP A 25 -9.99 -15.64 10.55
CA ASP A 25 -9.03 -16.28 11.43
C ASP A 25 -8.17 -15.25 12.20
N LEU A 26 -8.54 -13.97 12.11
CA LEU A 26 -7.86 -12.83 12.73
C LEU A 26 -6.43 -12.60 12.21
N ASN A 27 -6.10 -13.06 11.00
CA ASN A 27 -4.82 -12.72 10.39
C ASN A 27 -4.87 -11.30 9.82
N PRO A 28 -3.78 -10.51 9.97
CA PRO A 28 -3.73 -9.16 9.45
C PRO A 28 -3.46 -9.13 7.94
N HIS A 29 -4.27 -8.35 7.22
CA HIS A 29 -4.15 -8.07 5.80
C HIS A 29 -4.06 -6.57 5.57
N LEU A 30 -3.07 -6.14 4.80
CA LEU A 30 -2.87 -4.73 4.50
C LEU A 30 -3.76 -4.29 3.33
N SER A 31 -4.51 -3.20 3.51
CA SER A 31 -5.45 -2.64 2.53
C SER A 31 -5.05 -1.22 2.11
N ASP A 32 -5.67 -0.69 1.05
CA ASP A 32 -5.38 0.63 0.44
C ASP A 32 -3.94 0.81 -0.06
N CYS A 33 -3.25 -0.30 -0.35
CA CYS A 33 -1.92 -0.30 -0.95
C CYS A 33 -2.00 0.22 -2.40
N GLY A 34 -1.74 1.52 -2.61
CA GLY A 34 -1.44 2.05 -3.96
C GLY A 34 -2.37 3.12 -4.54
N LEU A 35 -3.37 3.63 -3.80
CA LEU A 35 -4.12 4.83 -4.25
C LEU A 35 -3.23 6.05 -4.45
N ALA A 36 -2.07 6.09 -3.79
CA ALA A 36 -1.09 7.18 -3.93
C ALA A 36 -0.23 7.11 -5.22
N SER A 37 -0.33 6.04 -6.02
CA SER A 37 0.40 5.89 -7.30
C SER A 37 -0.49 6.09 -8.53
N LEU A 38 -1.82 6.12 -8.36
CA LEU A 38 -2.78 6.34 -9.44
C LEU A 38 -3.02 7.81 -9.76
N VAL A 39 -2.49 8.73 -8.94
CA VAL A 39 -2.38 10.14 -9.33
C VAL A 39 -1.28 10.18 -10.38
N PRO A 40 -1.59 10.39 -11.68
CA PRO A 40 -0.56 10.59 -12.67
C PRO A 40 0.22 11.80 -12.18
N SER A 41 1.53 11.66 -12.04
CA SER A 41 2.38 12.84 -11.90
C SER A 41 2.24 13.58 -13.22
N THR A 42 1.28 14.51 -13.31
CA THR A 42 1.22 15.50 -14.37
C THR A 42 2.39 16.45 -14.14
N ASN A 43 3.61 15.94 -14.35
CA ASN A 43 4.76 16.79 -14.60
C ASN A 43 4.56 17.29 -16.03
N HIS A 44 3.96 18.47 -16.12
CA HIS A 44 4.07 19.32 -17.29
C HIS A 44 5.55 19.46 -17.65
N GLN A 45 5.84 19.09 -18.89
CA GLN A 45 7.09 19.38 -19.59
C GLN A 45 7.31 20.88 -19.76
#